data_AF-A0A960T9J5-F1
#
_entry.id   AF-A0A960T9J5-F1
#
_cell.length_a   1.000
_cell.length_b   1.000
_cell.length_c   1.000
_cell.angle_alpha   90.00
_cell.angle_beta   90.00
_cell.angle_gamma   90.00
#
_symmetry.space_group_name_H-M   'P 1'
#
loop_
_entity.id
_entity.type
_entity.pdbx_description
1 polymer ?
#
loop_
_entity_poly.entity_id
_entity_poly.type
_entity_poly.pdbx_seq_one_letter_code
_entity_poly.pdbx_strand_id
1 'polypeptide(L)'
;MKKTATHLSLWLTLGLSLLTFPVRCALHPLTDVFDLQGESKENTVEYLIMGTLLSNLSLIPVFSLDDSLTYYSAQSITVTTGNAAATIHYTLDGSNPDCSSTPYTGPIVAPANAVTEIRALGCVTDENGTRSSSISQAVYVMAPVLIGSYNTPSQAFASAISGDYAFVADWGLSDLRIVDISDPKNPSPALQYNPFGNARAIHLDGTRIYLSMHGNGWLAYDITGAPFATLLGSHDPGGTTYDVDVEGNILFAATSGGVRAIDISAIGSASTLGTDFSSAAEAVEAEGTLVFAARTGNGFQVLDFSVPSSPLVIGTYGSTNATDVKIDQNLAYVADGSGGLLVLDISDPAAPSLLGSYAIAMDAYKLDVIGTTVAVADMSAGLKLFDVSNPTSPALLVTYPMTGPTNGVTIDANYVYVSDDVNGFFILRYKK
;
A
#
# COMPACT_ATOMS: atom_id res chain seq x y z
N MET A 1 -45.62 67.30 -9.94
CA MET A 1 -45.83 65.85 -9.87
C MET A 1 -44.59 65.22 -9.23
N LYS A 2 -44.76 64.72 -8.00
CA LYS A 2 -43.77 64.00 -7.21
C LYS A 2 -43.77 62.51 -7.60
N LYS A 3 -42.60 61.87 -7.64
CA LYS A 3 -42.37 60.43 -7.36
C LYS A 3 -41.00 60.36 -6.65
N THR A 4 -40.87 60.29 -5.30
CA THR A 4 -40.96 59.14 -4.36
C THR A 4 -40.21 57.89 -4.85
N ALA A 5 -38.96 57.67 -4.37
CA ALA A 5 -38.54 56.94 -3.15
C ALA A 5 -38.53 55.42 -3.38
N THR A 6 -37.44 54.68 -3.14
CA THR A 6 -37.09 54.19 -1.80
C THR A 6 -35.69 53.54 -1.77
N HIS A 7 -34.82 53.99 -0.87
CA HIS A 7 -33.79 53.16 -0.24
C HIS A 7 -34.27 52.94 1.19
N LEU A 8 -34.39 51.67 1.61
CA LEU A 8 -34.68 51.29 2.99
C LEU A 8 -33.55 50.42 3.52
N SER A 9 -33.02 50.86 4.65
CA SER A 9 -31.98 50.26 5.47
C SER A 9 -32.59 49.83 6.81
N LEU A 10 -32.26 48.65 7.38
CA LEU A 10 -31.96 48.57 8.83
C LEU A 10 -31.34 47.23 9.34
N TRP A 11 -30.09 47.33 9.82
CA TRP A 11 -29.41 46.81 11.03
C TRP A 11 -29.70 45.43 11.67
N LEU A 12 -28.62 44.67 11.96
CA LEU A 12 -28.19 44.34 13.34
C LEU A 12 -26.69 43.94 13.43
N THR A 13 -26.02 44.48 14.45
CA THR A 13 -24.65 44.29 15.00
C THR A 13 -24.49 42.95 15.76
N LEU A 14 -23.35 42.39 16.22
CA LEU A 14 -21.93 42.78 16.46
C LEU A 14 -21.12 41.49 16.80
N GLY A 15 -19.81 41.44 16.54
CA GLY A 15 -18.87 40.45 17.11
C GLY A 15 -17.39 40.68 16.73
N LEU A 16 -16.61 41.22 17.68
CA LEU A 16 -15.14 41.49 17.76
C LEU A 16 -14.20 40.51 17.01
N SER A 17 -12.97 40.82 16.58
CA SER A 17 -12.03 41.95 16.78
C SER A 17 -10.95 41.93 15.67
N LEU A 18 -10.68 43.07 15.02
CA LEU A 18 -9.53 43.24 14.11
C LEU A 18 -8.65 44.38 14.64
N LEU A 19 -7.41 44.05 15.01
CA LEU A 19 -6.31 45.03 15.05
C LEU A 19 -5.85 45.25 13.61
N THR A 20 -6.03 46.46 13.12
CA THR A 20 -5.60 46.92 11.80
C THR A 20 -4.21 47.55 11.89
N PHE A 21 -3.27 47.06 11.07
CA PHE A 21 -2.14 47.86 10.57
C PHE A 21 -2.39 48.10 9.08
N PRO A 22 -2.57 49.35 8.61
CA PRO A 22 -2.66 49.63 7.18
C PRO A 22 -1.26 49.80 6.60
N VAL A 23 -0.83 48.88 5.74
CA VAL A 23 0.22 49.17 4.74
C VAL A 23 -0.44 50.04 3.67
N ARG A 24 -0.10 51.33 3.67
CA ARG A 24 -0.47 52.26 2.59
C ARG A 24 0.33 51.91 1.34
N CYS A 25 -0.31 51.31 0.35
CA CYS A 25 0.10 51.47 -1.05
C CYS A 25 -0.38 52.86 -1.50
N ALA A 26 0.55 53.79 -1.66
CA ALA A 26 0.29 55.03 -2.39
C ALA A 26 0.61 54.79 -3.88
N LEU A 27 -0.42 54.59 -4.70
CA LEU A 27 -0.34 54.92 -6.12
C LEU A 27 -0.39 56.45 -6.22
N HIS A 28 0.71 57.07 -6.66
CA HIS A 28 0.67 58.44 -7.17
C HIS A 28 0.49 58.42 -8.70
N PRO A 29 -0.41 59.24 -9.27
CA PRO A 29 -0.49 59.40 -10.71
C PRO A 29 0.71 60.22 -11.22
N LEU A 30 1.32 59.73 -12.29
CA LEU A 30 2.38 60.40 -13.04
C LEU A 30 1.82 61.62 -13.77
N THR A 31 2.03 62.80 -13.22
CA THR A 31 2.15 64.04 -13.98
C THR A 31 3.20 64.89 -13.28
N ASP A 32 4.44 64.89 -13.77
CA ASP A 32 5.20 66.13 -13.89
C ASP A 32 6.49 65.95 -14.70
N VAL A 33 6.86 67.10 -15.26
CA VAL A 33 7.79 67.38 -16.35
C VAL A 33 9.25 67.07 -15.96
N PHE A 34 10.04 66.64 -16.94
CA PHE A 34 11.48 66.45 -16.88
C PHE A 34 12.21 67.60 -16.16
N ASP A 35 12.94 67.27 -15.09
CA ASP A 35 14.17 67.96 -14.73
C ASP A 35 15.26 66.92 -14.44
N LEU A 36 16.25 66.86 -15.33
CA LEU A 36 17.46 66.07 -15.16
C LEU A 36 18.36 66.85 -14.22
N GLN A 37 18.57 66.41 -12.96
CA GLN A 37 19.86 66.40 -12.22
C GLN A 37 19.68 65.76 -10.83
N GLY A 38 20.27 64.58 -10.60
CA GLY A 38 20.40 63.99 -9.26
C GLY A 38 20.33 62.47 -9.23
N GLU A 39 21.46 61.80 -9.44
CA GLU A 39 21.63 60.35 -9.24
C GLU A 39 21.32 59.95 -7.78
N SER A 40 20.36 59.05 -7.56
CA SER A 40 20.29 58.26 -6.33
C SER A 40 20.77 56.84 -6.62
N LYS A 41 21.99 56.53 -6.19
CA LYS A 41 22.56 55.16 -6.25
C LYS A 41 21.68 54.13 -5.54
N GLU A 42 20.85 54.54 -4.58
CA GLU A 42 19.91 53.67 -3.87
C GLU A 42 18.79 53.14 -4.79
N ASN A 43 18.21 53.98 -5.67
CA ASN A 43 17.17 53.53 -6.61
C ASN A 43 17.74 52.60 -7.69
N THR A 44 19.00 52.78 -8.08
CA THR A 44 19.67 51.92 -9.08
C THR A 44 19.96 50.53 -8.50
N VAL A 45 20.35 50.46 -7.23
CA VAL A 45 20.61 49.18 -6.54
C VAL A 45 19.31 48.42 -6.29
N GLU A 46 18.22 49.08 -5.87
CA GLU A 46 16.91 48.42 -5.72
C GLU A 46 16.36 47.90 -7.05
N TYR A 47 16.47 48.66 -8.15
CA TYR A 47 16.06 48.19 -9.49
C TYR A 47 16.92 47.03 -10.00
N LEU A 48 18.23 47.06 -9.72
CA LEU A 48 19.14 45.98 -10.12
C LEU A 48 18.88 44.70 -9.30
N ILE A 49 18.57 44.84 -8.01
CA ILE A 49 18.16 43.71 -7.14
C ILE A 49 16.81 43.17 -7.60
N MET A 50 15.79 44.00 -7.85
CA MET A 50 14.50 43.52 -8.37
C MET A 50 14.62 42.89 -9.76
N GLY A 51 15.44 43.44 -10.66
CA GLY A 51 15.67 42.89 -12.00
C GLY A 51 16.44 41.55 -11.99
N THR A 52 17.40 41.38 -11.08
CA THR A 52 18.11 40.09 -10.88
C THR A 52 17.23 39.06 -10.16
N LEU A 53 16.38 39.48 -9.21
CA LEU A 53 15.39 38.60 -8.57
C LEU A 53 14.33 38.11 -9.58
N LEU A 54 13.74 39.01 -10.36
CA LEU A 54 12.72 38.70 -11.38
C LEU A 54 13.27 37.81 -12.50
N SER A 55 14.52 38.03 -12.91
CA SER A 55 15.16 37.16 -13.91
C SER A 55 15.45 35.76 -13.38
N ASN A 56 15.85 35.61 -12.11
CA ASN A 56 16.04 34.27 -11.50
C ASN A 56 14.71 33.54 -11.23
N LEU A 57 13.64 34.25 -10.89
CA LEU A 57 12.29 33.68 -10.76
C LEU A 57 11.79 33.08 -12.08
N SER A 58 12.11 33.71 -13.21
CA SER A 58 11.76 33.19 -14.54
C SER A 58 12.48 31.91 -14.93
N LEU A 59 13.56 31.55 -14.23
CA LEU A 59 14.31 30.31 -14.47
C LEU A 59 13.72 29.11 -13.72
N ILE A 60 12.88 29.33 -12.70
CA ILE A 60 12.35 28.26 -11.84
C ILE A 60 11.50 27.29 -12.66
N PRO A 61 11.83 25.99 -12.68
CA PRO A 61 11.00 25.00 -13.35
C PRO A 61 9.63 24.84 -12.69
N VAL A 62 8.60 24.68 -13.52
CA VAL A 62 7.22 24.41 -13.12
C VAL A 62 6.78 23.11 -13.76
N PHE A 63 6.28 22.18 -12.94
CA PHE A 63 5.75 20.91 -13.39
C PHE A 63 4.28 21.03 -13.79
N SER A 64 3.85 20.27 -14.80
CA SER A 64 2.48 20.34 -15.31
C SER A 64 1.42 19.64 -14.47
N LEU A 65 1.83 18.84 -13.50
CA LEU A 65 0.95 18.06 -12.65
C LEU A 65 1.03 18.55 -11.20
N ASP A 66 -0.12 18.48 -10.54
CA ASP A 66 -0.27 18.77 -9.13
C ASP A 66 0.23 17.57 -8.32
N ASP A 67 1.36 17.75 -7.65
CA ASP A 67 2.01 16.73 -6.84
C ASP A 67 1.31 16.48 -5.50
N SER A 68 0.25 17.23 -5.18
CA SER A 68 -0.65 16.94 -4.07
C SER A 68 -1.71 15.88 -4.41
N LEU A 69 -1.87 15.51 -5.69
CA LEU A 69 -2.86 14.54 -6.15
C LEU A 69 -2.28 13.14 -6.34
N THR A 70 -3.11 12.12 -6.15
CA THR A 70 -2.84 10.74 -6.55
C THR A 70 -3.41 10.48 -7.94
N TYR A 71 -2.62 9.87 -8.82
CA TYR A 71 -3.04 9.52 -10.16
C TYR A 71 -3.23 8.01 -10.29
N TYR A 72 -4.17 7.57 -11.12
CA TYR A 72 -4.53 6.15 -11.29
C TYR A 72 -4.14 5.63 -12.69
N SER A 73 -3.15 6.25 -13.31
CA SER A 73 -2.58 5.80 -14.58
C SER A 73 -1.21 6.46 -14.77
N ALA A 74 -0.37 5.87 -15.62
CA ALA A 74 0.91 6.46 -15.98
C ALA A 74 0.72 7.88 -16.51
N GLN A 75 1.55 8.79 -16.04
CA GLN A 75 1.47 10.20 -16.38
C GLN A 75 2.67 10.64 -17.22
N SER A 76 2.45 11.68 -18.03
CA SER A 76 3.48 12.35 -18.80
C SER A 76 3.65 13.75 -18.21
N ILE A 77 4.73 13.97 -17.47
CA ILE A 77 5.00 15.23 -16.77
C ILE A 77 5.83 16.12 -17.67
N THR A 78 5.26 17.27 -18.01
CA THR A 78 6.00 18.32 -18.71
C THR A 78 6.60 19.29 -17.70
N VAL A 79 7.84 19.69 -17.95
CA VAL A 79 8.54 20.70 -17.16
C VAL A 79 8.72 21.94 -18.03
N THR A 80 8.32 23.08 -17.49
CA THR A 80 8.40 24.38 -18.19
C THR A 80 9.15 25.39 -17.34
N THR A 81 9.63 26.46 -17.96
CA THR A 81 10.28 27.57 -17.27
C THR A 81 9.82 28.86 -17.94
N GLY A 82 9.76 29.97 -17.19
CA GLY A 82 9.33 31.26 -17.71
C GLY A 82 10.33 31.91 -18.68
N ASN A 83 11.55 31.34 -18.78
CA ASN A 83 12.65 31.87 -19.57
C ASN A 83 12.96 30.97 -20.77
N ALA A 84 12.65 31.44 -21.97
CA ALA A 84 12.87 30.67 -23.21
C ALA A 84 14.36 30.39 -23.53
N ALA A 85 15.30 31.13 -22.94
CA ALA A 85 16.73 30.91 -23.12
C ALA A 85 17.32 29.91 -22.11
N ALA A 86 16.53 29.47 -21.12
CA ALA A 86 16.98 28.55 -20.10
C ALA A 86 16.87 27.09 -20.54
N THR A 87 17.88 26.30 -20.21
CA THR A 87 17.82 24.83 -20.29
C THR A 87 17.43 24.30 -18.91
N ILE A 88 16.43 23.42 -18.86
CA ILE A 88 16.04 22.75 -17.62
C ILE A 88 16.89 21.49 -17.47
N HIS A 89 17.42 21.26 -16.27
CA HIS A 89 18.15 20.05 -15.89
C HIS A 89 17.45 19.36 -14.72
N TYR A 90 17.49 18.03 -14.66
CA TYR A 90 16.74 17.27 -13.66
C TYR A 90 17.45 15.97 -13.21
N THR A 91 17.00 15.44 -12.08
CA THR A 91 17.39 14.16 -11.48
C THR A 91 16.14 13.40 -11.03
N LEU A 92 16.23 12.07 -10.99
CA LEU A 92 15.15 11.16 -10.56
C LEU A 92 15.58 10.24 -9.40
N ASP A 93 16.84 10.32 -8.99
CA ASP A 93 17.46 9.49 -7.94
C ASP A 93 17.47 10.19 -6.58
N GLY A 94 16.73 11.30 -6.44
CA GLY A 94 16.69 12.12 -5.23
C GLY A 94 17.92 13.01 -5.02
N SER A 95 18.92 13.00 -5.91
CA SER A 95 20.05 13.94 -5.83
C SER A 95 19.65 15.34 -6.28
N ASN A 96 20.35 16.38 -5.81
CA ASN A 96 20.12 17.74 -6.28
C ASN A 96 20.77 17.93 -7.67
N PRO A 97 20.02 18.39 -8.69
CA PRO A 97 20.63 18.62 -10.00
C PRO A 97 21.52 19.87 -9.99
N ASP A 98 22.34 20.00 -11.03
CA ASP A 98 23.08 21.19 -11.42
C ASP A 98 23.01 21.41 -12.95
N CYS A 99 23.68 22.45 -13.48
CA CYS A 99 23.70 22.75 -14.92
C CYS A 99 24.48 21.74 -15.78
N SER A 100 25.07 20.71 -15.18
CA SER A 100 25.72 19.60 -15.87
C SER A 100 24.89 18.30 -15.84
N SER A 101 23.80 18.29 -15.06
CA SER A 101 22.87 17.17 -14.94
C SER A 101 22.10 16.93 -16.24
N THR A 102 21.28 15.88 -16.28
CA THR A 102 20.53 15.50 -17.49
C THR A 102 19.62 16.64 -17.97
N PRO A 103 19.76 17.12 -19.22
CA PRO A 103 18.89 18.15 -19.77
C PRO A 103 17.49 17.58 -20.06
N TYR A 104 16.46 18.35 -19.75
CA TYR A 104 15.09 18.03 -20.09
C TYR A 104 14.84 18.29 -21.59
N THR A 105 14.63 17.23 -22.36
CA THR A 105 14.39 17.29 -23.81
C THR A 105 12.99 16.84 -24.23
N GLY A 106 12.17 16.40 -23.28
CA GLY A 106 10.82 15.88 -23.52
C GLY A 106 10.16 15.40 -22.23
N PRO A 107 8.85 15.10 -22.26
CA PRO A 107 8.09 14.77 -21.07
C PRO A 107 8.71 13.61 -20.26
N ILE A 108 8.75 13.75 -18.95
CA ILE A 108 9.18 12.71 -18.02
C ILE A 108 8.00 11.76 -17.79
N VAL A 109 8.19 10.48 -18.07
CA VAL A 109 7.16 9.47 -17.85
C VAL A 109 7.23 9.03 -16.39
N ALA A 110 6.16 9.31 -15.64
CA ALA A 110 5.97 8.70 -14.33
C ALA A 110 5.11 7.44 -14.51
N PRO A 111 5.69 6.24 -14.33
CA PRO A 111 5.02 4.99 -14.63
C PRO A 111 3.85 4.76 -13.66
N ALA A 112 2.84 4.01 -14.11
CA ALA A 112 1.76 3.59 -13.24
C ALA A 112 2.33 2.81 -12.04
N ASN A 113 1.69 2.94 -10.87
CA ASN A 113 2.00 2.16 -9.68
C ASN A 113 3.39 2.42 -9.08
N ALA A 114 3.94 3.61 -9.29
CA ALA A 114 5.22 4.04 -8.76
C ALA A 114 5.11 5.41 -8.12
N VAL A 115 6.05 5.69 -7.22
CA VAL A 115 6.33 7.04 -6.75
C VAL A 115 7.47 7.59 -7.59
N THR A 116 7.27 8.72 -8.26
CA THR A 116 8.30 9.39 -9.07
C THR A 116 8.64 10.72 -8.43
N GLU A 117 9.81 10.80 -7.80
CA GLU A 117 10.38 12.08 -7.35
C GLU A 117 11.17 12.73 -8.49
N ILE A 118 10.89 14.01 -8.75
CA ILE A 118 11.58 14.81 -9.75
C ILE A 118 12.14 16.05 -9.06
N ARG A 119 13.45 16.27 -9.20
CA ARG A 119 14.09 17.54 -8.86
C ARG A 119 14.58 18.18 -10.14
N ALA A 120 14.32 19.48 -10.31
CA ALA A 120 14.68 20.21 -11.51
C ALA A 120 15.17 21.63 -11.19
N LEU A 121 16.09 22.13 -12.01
CA LEU A 121 16.47 23.55 -12.02
C LEU A 121 16.61 24.08 -13.45
N GLY A 122 16.43 25.39 -13.62
CA GLY A 122 16.69 26.08 -14.87
C GLY A 122 18.08 26.71 -14.87
N CYS A 123 18.82 26.55 -15.96
CA CYS A 123 20.13 27.14 -16.18
C CYS A 123 20.13 28.02 -17.42
N VAL A 124 20.75 29.19 -17.32
CA VAL A 124 21.06 30.05 -18.46
C VAL A 124 22.55 30.35 -18.45
N THR A 125 23.19 30.27 -19.62
CA THR A 125 24.59 30.68 -19.78
C THR A 125 24.63 31.81 -20.77
N ASP A 126 25.10 32.97 -20.32
CA ASP A 126 25.28 34.17 -21.13
C ASP A 126 26.71 34.72 -21.00
N GLU A 127 26.95 35.90 -21.55
CA GLU A 127 28.24 36.62 -21.49
C GLU A 127 28.73 36.92 -20.07
N ASN A 128 27.85 36.86 -19.06
CA ASN A 128 28.15 37.07 -17.66
C ASN A 128 28.33 35.75 -16.87
N GLY A 129 28.34 34.61 -17.57
CA GLY A 129 28.53 33.28 -17.00
C GLY A 129 27.24 32.49 -16.83
N THR A 130 27.33 31.35 -16.16
CA THR A 130 26.19 30.47 -15.91
C THR A 130 25.44 30.88 -14.65
N ARG A 131 24.13 31.05 -14.77
CA ARG A 131 23.20 31.33 -13.69
C ARG A 131 22.18 30.20 -13.60
N SER A 132 21.77 29.86 -12.38
CA SER A 132 20.77 28.83 -12.13
C SER A 132 19.64 29.33 -11.22
N SER A 133 18.47 28.71 -11.34
CA SER A 133 17.37 28.87 -10.38
C SER A 133 17.63 28.14 -9.06
N SER A 134 16.72 28.33 -8.10
CA SER A 134 16.50 27.34 -7.04
C SER A 134 15.97 26.03 -7.62
N ILE A 135 16.11 24.93 -6.88
CA ILE A 135 15.58 23.61 -7.26
C ILE A 135 14.07 23.59 -6.99
N SER A 136 13.31 23.20 -8.00
CA SER A 136 11.91 22.76 -7.87
C SER A 136 11.89 21.27 -7.64
N GLN A 137 11.05 20.80 -6.71
CA GLN A 137 10.91 19.39 -6.37
C GLN A 137 9.42 19.03 -6.39
N ALA A 138 9.09 17.86 -6.93
CA ALA A 138 7.75 17.30 -6.92
C ALA A 138 7.81 15.78 -6.75
N VAL A 139 6.82 15.21 -6.07
CA VAL A 139 6.69 13.77 -5.85
C VAL A 139 5.33 13.31 -6.37
N TYR A 140 5.32 12.48 -7.40
CA TYR A 140 4.10 11.98 -8.01
C TYR A 140 3.80 10.54 -7.62
N VAL A 141 2.60 10.29 -7.09
CA VAL A 141 2.16 8.95 -6.68
C VAL A 141 1.16 8.40 -7.69
N MET A 142 1.52 7.28 -8.31
CA MET A 142 0.64 6.54 -9.21
C MET A 142 0.10 5.31 -8.49
N ALA A 143 -1.22 5.19 -8.33
CA ALA A 143 -1.88 4.12 -7.59
C ALA A 143 -2.32 2.94 -8.46
N PRO A 144 -2.49 1.72 -7.89
CA PRO A 144 -3.13 0.59 -8.55
C PRO A 144 -4.44 0.97 -9.19
N VAL A 145 -4.68 0.40 -10.37
CA VAL A 145 -5.89 0.66 -11.14
C VAL A 145 -6.84 -0.50 -10.95
N LEU A 146 -8.03 -0.24 -10.42
CA LEU A 146 -9.11 -1.22 -10.45
C LEU A 146 -9.41 -1.59 -11.91
N ILE A 147 -9.24 -2.85 -12.26
CA ILE A 147 -9.51 -3.35 -13.61
C ILE A 147 -10.74 -4.23 -13.68
N GLY A 148 -11.07 -4.95 -12.61
CA GLY A 148 -12.24 -5.80 -12.52
C GLY A 148 -12.64 -6.08 -11.09
N SER A 149 -13.90 -6.44 -10.88
CA SER A 149 -14.44 -6.81 -9.59
C SER A 149 -15.57 -7.81 -9.74
N TYR A 150 -15.71 -8.71 -8.79
CA TYR A 150 -16.78 -9.68 -8.70
C TYR A 150 -17.40 -9.63 -7.30
N ASN A 151 -18.69 -9.31 -7.22
CA ASN A 151 -19.40 -9.35 -5.94
C ASN A 151 -19.64 -10.80 -5.55
N THR A 152 -19.00 -11.23 -4.47
CA THR A 152 -19.34 -12.44 -3.72
C THR A 152 -20.48 -12.04 -2.79
N PRO A 153 -21.74 -12.50 -2.96
CA PRO A 153 -22.91 -12.02 -2.19
C PRO A 153 -22.85 -12.18 -0.65
N SER A 154 -21.70 -12.56 -0.09
CA SER A 154 -21.40 -12.75 1.32
C SER A 154 -19.98 -12.19 1.59
N GLN A 155 -19.38 -12.51 2.73
CA GLN A 155 -18.18 -11.84 3.20
C GLN A 155 -16.90 -12.47 2.64
N ALA A 156 -16.24 -11.84 1.67
CA ALA A 156 -14.94 -12.32 1.17
C ALA A 156 -13.84 -12.09 2.22
N PHE A 157 -13.16 -13.15 2.64
CA PHE A 157 -12.09 -13.07 3.65
C PHE A 157 -10.70 -13.25 3.08
N ALA A 158 -10.51 -14.22 2.18
CA ALA A 158 -9.21 -14.54 1.62
C ALA A 158 -9.36 -15.08 0.20
N SER A 159 -8.30 -14.96 -0.59
CA SER A 159 -8.23 -15.52 -1.93
C SER A 159 -6.94 -16.29 -2.16
N ALA A 160 -7.01 -17.27 -3.05
CA ALA A 160 -5.85 -17.90 -3.66
C ALA A 160 -6.03 -17.92 -5.17
N ILE A 161 -4.93 -17.80 -5.92
CA ILE A 161 -4.94 -17.65 -7.38
C ILE A 161 -4.18 -18.81 -8.01
N SER A 162 -4.82 -19.54 -8.91
CA SER A 162 -4.17 -20.61 -9.68
C SER A 162 -4.60 -20.53 -11.14
N GLY A 163 -3.68 -20.07 -11.98
CA GLY A 163 -3.92 -19.85 -13.41
C GLY A 163 -5.04 -18.83 -13.63
N ASP A 164 -6.04 -19.23 -14.41
CA ASP A 164 -7.18 -18.38 -14.79
C ASP A 164 -8.30 -18.34 -13.72
N TYR A 165 -8.06 -18.86 -12.51
CA TYR A 165 -9.08 -18.95 -11.47
C TYR A 165 -8.64 -18.34 -10.15
N ALA A 166 -9.54 -17.56 -9.54
CA ALA A 166 -9.47 -17.14 -8.17
C ALA A 166 -10.40 -17.99 -7.30
N PHE A 167 -9.87 -18.49 -6.19
CA PHE A 167 -10.57 -19.27 -5.17
C PHE A 167 -10.76 -18.38 -3.96
N VAL A 168 -12.00 -18.01 -3.65
CA VAL A 168 -12.33 -17.04 -2.61
C VAL A 168 -13.01 -17.75 -1.46
N ALA A 169 -12.42 -17.63 -0.27
CA ALA A 169 -13.06 -17.98 1.00
C ALA A 169 -14.14 -16.92 1.28
N ASP A 170 -15.41 -17.33 1.20
CA ASP A 170 -16.55 -16.44 1.33
C ASP A 170 -17.41 -16.89 2.54
N TRP A 171 -17.28 -16.15 3.63
CA TRP A 171 -17.94 -16.45 4.89
C TRP A 171 -19.44 -16.21 4.78
N GLY A 172 -20.25 -17.20 5.18
CA GLY A 172 -21.71 -17.08 5.27
C GLY A 172 -22.42 -18.03 4.31
N LEU A 173 -22.95 -17.52 3.19
CA LEU A 173 -23.81 -18.32 2.32
C LEU A 173 -23.04 -19.28 1.39
N SER A 174 -21.70 -19.21 1.34
CA SER A 174 -20.90 -19.89 0.31
C SER A 174 -19.42 -20.05 0.70
N ASP A 175 -19.04 -21.12 1.40
CA ASP A 175 -17.66 -21.27 1.91
C ASP A 175 -16.55 -21.11 0.86
N LEU A 176 -16.77 -21.62 -0.37
CA LEU A 176 -15.81 -21.50 -1.47
C LEU A 176 -16.50 -20.99 -2.73
N ARG A 177 -16.02 -19.86 -3.24
CA ARG A 177 -16.34 -19.39 -4.59
C ARG A 177 -15.15 -19.52 -5.51
N ILE A 178 -15.42 -19.95 -6.74
CA ILE A 178 -14.42 -20.02 -7.80
C ILE A 178 -14.83 -19.03 -8.87
N VAL A 179 -13.97 -18.07 -9.14
CA VAL A 179 -14.17 -16.97 -10.08
C VAL A 179 -13.20 -17.17 -11.24
N ASP A 180 -13.73 -17.20 -12.46
CA ASP A 180 -12.93 -17.15 -13.68
C ASP A 180 -12.39 -15.72 -13.85
N ILE A 181 -11.06 -15.62 -13.91
CA ILE A 181 -10.30 -14.38 -14.06
C ILE A 181 -9.44 -14.38 -15.33
N SER A 182 -9.72 -15.28 -16.29
CA SER A 182 -9.03 -15.32 -17.60
C SER A 182 -9.09 -13.98 -18.35
N ASP A 183 -10.21 -13.26 -18.21
CA ASP A 183 -10.30 -11.83 -18.47
C ASP A 183 -10.41 -11.06 -17.13
N PRO A 184 -9.30 -10.53 -16.59
CA PRO A 184 -9.30 -9.88 -15.29
C PRO A 184 -10.10 -8.57 -15.28
N LYS A 185 -10.56 -8.07 -16.43
CA LYS A 185 -11.49 -6.93 -16.51
C LYS A 185 -12.95 -7.34 -16.36
N ASN A 186 -13.25 -8.61 -16.63
CA ASN A 186 -14.59 -9.17 -16.62
C ASN A 186 -14.61 -10.47 -15.81
N PRO A 187 -14.23 -10.46 -14.52
CA PRO A 187 -14.25 -11.65 -13.70
C PRO A 187 -15.68 -12.19 -13.60
N SER A 188 -15.84 -13.49 -13.72
CA SER A 188 -17.16 -14.13 -13.81
C SER A 188 -17.27 -15.36 -12.90
N PRO A 189 -18.47 -15.69 -12.39
CA PRO A 189 -18.63 -16.85 -11.52
C PRO A 189 -18.40 -18.13 -12.31
N ALA A 190 -17.52 -18.99 -11.82
CA ALA A 190 -17.29 -20.31 -12.41
C ALA A 190 -18.04 -21.40 -11.62
N LEU A 191 -17.82 -21.50 -10.31
CA LEU A 191 -18.49 -22.47 -9.43
C LEU A 191 -18.62 -21.94 -8.00
N GLN A 192 -19.52 -22.58 -7.24
CA GLN A 192 -19.73 -22.33 -5.83
C GLN A 192 -19.90 -23.65 -5.08
N TYR A 193 -19.21 -23.78 -3.95
CA TYR A 193 -19.35 -24.89 -3.03
C TYR A 193 -19.78 -24.35 -1.65
N ASN A 194 -20.74 -25.03 -1.02
CA ASN A 194 -21.19 -24.73 0.35
C ASN A 194 -21.04 -25.97 1.24
N PRO A 195 -19.79 -26.38 1.54
CA PRO A 195 -19.49 -27.37 2.56
C PRO A 195 -19.74 -26.83 3.99
N PHE A 196 -21.01 -26.60 4.37
CA PHE A 196 -21.46 -26.23 5.72
C PHE A 196 -20.35 -25.69 6.66
N GLY A 197 -20.00 -24.41 6.54
CA GLY A 197 -19.08 -23.78 7.48
C GLY A 197 -18.99 -22.28 7.29
N ASN A 198 -17.86 -21.71 7.68
CA ASN A 198 -17.56 -20.29 7.55
C ASN A 198 -16.08 -20.20 7.15
N ALA A 199 -15.79 -20.25 5.86
CA ALA A 199 -14.41 -20.18 5.38
C ALA A 199 -13.78 -18.82 5.73
N ARG A 200 -12.54 -18.84 6.25
CA ARG A 200 -11.83 -17.65 6.72
C ARG A 200 -10.48 -17.44 6.03
N ALA A 201 -9.76 -18.51 5.73
CA ALA A 201 -8.48 -18.43 5.03
C ALA A 201 -8.40 -19.55 3.99
N ILE A 202 -7.54 -19.33 3.01
CA ILE A 202 -7.28 -20.29 1.94
C ILE A 202 -5.78 -20.32 1.67
N HIS A 203 -5.22 -21.52 1.76
CA HIS A 203 -3.83 -21.78 1.41
C HIS A 203 -3.76 -22.61 0.12
N LEU A 204 -2.88 -22.26 -0.79
CA LEU A 204 -2.65 -22.95 -2.06
C LEU A 204 -1.27 -23.62 -2.06
N ASP A 205 -1.27 -24.94 -2.17
CA ASP A 205 -0.06 -25.75 -2.32
C ASP A 205 -0.16 -26.53 -3.63
N GLY A 206 0.52 -26.03 -4.66
CA GLY A 206 0.52 -26.60 -6.01
C GLY A 206 -0.88 -26.68 -6.61
N THR A 207 -1.44 -27.89 -6.70
CA THR A 207 -2.79 -28.14 -7.24
C THR A 207 -3.83 -28.41 -6.16
N ARG A 208 -3.52 -28.09 -4.89
CA ARG A 208 -4.42 -28.28 -3.75
C ARG A 208 -4.69 -26.98 -3.04
N ILE A 209 -5.93 -26.78 -2.63
CA ILE A 209 -6.30 -25.70 -1.72
C ILE A 209 -6.76 -26.27 -0.38
N TYR A 210 -6.38 -25.61 0.70
CA TYR A 210 -6.79 -25.91 2.05
C TYR A 210 -7.57 -24.71 2.59
N LEU A 211 -8.84 -24.93 2.93
CA LEU A 211 -9.73 -23.91 3.44
C LEU A 211 -9.84 -24.04 4.96
N SER A 212 -9.49 -22.97 5.66
CA SER A 212 -9.69 -22.84 7.10
C SER A 212 -11.14 -22.49 7.38
N MET A 213 -11.82 -23.33 8.16
CA MET A 213 -13.24 -23.20 8.46
C MET A 213 -13.44 -22.77 9.92
N HIS A 214 -14.12 -21.66 10.13
CA HIS A 214 -14.41 -21.17 11.46
C HIS A 214 -15.40 -22.09 12.18
N GLY A 215 -14.89 -22.85 13.16
CA GLY A 215 -15.65 -23.79 13.98
C GLY A 215 -15.70 -25.24 13.47
N ASN A 216 -15.16 -25.53 12.27
CA ASN A 216 -15.24 -26.84 11.62
C ASN A 216 -13.88 -27.37 11.11
N GLY A 217 -12.75 -26.89 11.64
CA GLY A 217 -11.43 -27.33 11.22
C GLY A 217 -11.01 -26.81 9.84
N TRP A 218 -10.57 -27.71 8.95
CA TRP A 218 -10.22 -27.37 7.58
C TRP A 218 -10.73 -28.38 6.55
N LEU A 219 -10.87 -27.93 5.31
CA LEU A 219 -11.25 -28.73 4.13
C LEU A 219 -10.13 -28.69 3.10
N ALA A 220 -9.82 -29.81 2.43
CA ALA A 220 -8.86 -29.83 1.33
C ALA A 220 -9.53 -30.20 0.01
N TYR A 221 -9.16 -29.50 -1.05
CA TYR A 221 -9.66 -29.75 -2.41
C TYR A 221 -8.52 -29.91 -3.40
N ASP A 222 -8.70 -30.82 -4.37
CA ASP A 222 -7.90 -30.86 -5.61
C ASP A 222 -8.54 -29.93 -6.65
N ILE A 223 -7.71 -29.03 -7.19
CA ILE A 223 -8.11 -28.01 -8.18
C ILE A 223 -7.47 -28.23 -9.55
N THR A 224 -6.85 -29.38 -9.81
CA THR A 224 -6.22 -29.71 -11.09
C THR A 224 -7.19 -29.59 -12.28
N GLY A 225 -8.49 -29.85 -12.03
CA GLY A 225 -9.58 -29.77 -13.01
C GLY A 225 -10.37 -28.47 -12.96
N ALA A 226 -9.76 -27.36 -12.52
CA ALA A 226 -10.45 -26.07 -12.41
C ALA A 226 -11.28 -25.75 -13.69
N PRO A 227 -12.53 -25.27 -13.54
CA PRO A 227 -13.10 -24.71 -12.32
C PRO A 227 -13.59 -25.74 -11.31
N PHE A 228 -13.55 -27.05 -11.58
CA PHE A 228 -13.98 -28.06 -10.61
C PHE A 228 -12.97 -28.22 -9.46
N ALA A 229 -13.47 -28.15 -8.22
CA ALA A 229 -12.74 -28.49 -7.02
C ALA A 229 -13.30 -29.81 -6.44
N THR A 230 -12.43 -30.81 -6.28
CA THR A 230 -12.80 -32.13 -5.73
C THR A 230 -12.39 -32.22 -4.27
N LEU A 231 -13.35 -32.42 -3.36
CA LEU A 231 -13.06 -32.59 -1.93
C LEU A 231 -12.19 -33.83 -1.71
N LEU A 232 -11.01 -33.64 -1.13
CA LEU A 232 -10.07 -34.69 -0.76
C LEU A 232 -10.31 -35.21 0.66
N GLY A 233 -10.76 -34.34 1.56
CA GLY A 233 -11.05 -34.68 2.93
C GLY A 233 -11.19 -33.43 3.81
N SER A 234 -11.42 -33.68 5.09
CA SER A 234 -11.55 -32.65 6.12
C SER A 234 -10.97 -33.16 7.43
N HIS A 235 -10.50 -32.26 8.28
CA HIS A 235 -10.06 -32.60 9.62
C HIS A 235 -10.44 -31.50 10.60
N ASP A 236 -11.02 -31.88 11.73
CA ASP A 236 -11.22 -30.98 12.87
C ASP A 236 -10.12 -31.24 13.90
N PRO A 237 -9.08 -30.40 13.95
CA PRO A 237 -8.03 -30.55 14.95
C PRO A 237 -8.48 -30.11 16.35
N GLY A 238 -9.68 -29.52 16.48
CA GLY A 238 -10.26 -28.98 17.70
C GLY A 238 -10.04 -27.48 17.84
N GLY A 239 -11.12 -26.74 18.11
CA GLY A 239 -11.10 -25.28 18.18
C GLY A 239 -11.30 -24.62 16.81
N THR A 240 -11.32 -23.29 16.79
CA THR A 240 -11.44 -22.55 15.53
C THR A 240 -10.11 -22.60 14.78
N THR A 241 -10.12 -22.93 13.49
CA THR A 241 -8.94 -22.81 12.61
C THR A 241 -9.01 -21.48 11.88
N TYR A 242 -7.99 -20.64 12.05
CA TYR A 242 -7.93 -19.29 11.50
C TYR A 242 -7.13 -19.25 10.21
N ASP A 243 -6.07 -20.06 10.14
CA ASP A 243 -5.17 -20.15 9.01
C ASP A 243 -4.47 -21.51 8.96
N VAL A 244 -3.96 -21.87 7.79
CA VAL A 244 -3.19 -23.10 7.59
C VAL A 244 -2.03 -22.85 6.63
N ASP A 245 -0.95 -23.59 6.83
CA ASP A 245 0.15 -23.67 5.88
C ASP A 245 0.65 -25.11 5.77
N VAL A 246 1.27 -25.47 4.65
CA VAL A 246 1.63 -26.86 4.33
C VAL A 246 3.09 -26.97 3.96
N GLU A 247 3.80 -27.86 4.67
CA GLU A 247 5.16 -28.26 4.33
C GLU A 247 5.20 -29.78 4.08
N GLY A 248 5.29 -30.16 2.81
CA GLY A 248 5.31 -31.56 2.38
C GLY A 248 4.04 -32.33 2.77
N ASN A 249 4.15 -33.22 3.75
CA ASN A 249 3.03 -34.04 4.24
C ASN A 249 2.48 -33.57 5.59
N ILE A 250 2.88 -32.39 6.07
CA ILE A 250 2.41 -31.83 7.33
C ILE A 250 1.69 -30.52 7.04
N LEU A 251 0.47 -30.42 7.55
CA LEU A 251 -0.29 -29.17 7.61
C LEU A 251 -0.13 -28.59 9.02
N PHE A 252 0.26 -27.32 9.08
CA PHE A 252 0.28 -26.53 10.30
C PHE A 252 -0.96 -25.66 10.35
N ALA A 253 -1.76 -25.80 11.40
CA ALA A 253 -2.99 -25.04 11.60
C ALA A 253 -2.83 -24.02 12.72
N ALA A 254 -3.08 -22.75 12.42
CA ALA A 254 -3.27 -21.70 13.41
C ALA A 254 -4.67 -21.85 14.01
N THR A 255 -4.75 -22.15 15.30
CA THR A 255 -6.03 -22.39 15.97
C THR A 255 -6.23 -21.55 17.23
N SER A 256 -7.47 -21.53 17.73
CA SER A 256 -7.80 -20.93 19.04
C SER A 256 -7.07 -21.57 20.22
N GLY A 257 -6.48 -22.76 20.05
CA GLY A 257 -5.68 -23.46 21.06
C GLY A 257 -4.17 -23.51 20.77
N GLY A 258 -3.69 -22.61 19.91
CA GLY A 258 -2.29 -22.56 19.47
C GLY A 258 -2.07 -23.18 18.09
N VAL A 259 -0.82 -23.51 17.78
CA VAL A 259 -0.41 -24.08 16.49
C VAL A 259 -0.41 -25.60 16.56
N ARG A 260 -0.99 -26.24 15.55
CA ARG A 260 -1.14 -27.70 15.50
C ARG A 260 -0.48 -28.27 14.25
N ALA A 261 0.36 -29.28 14.42
CA ALA A 261 0.91 -30.05 13.31
C ALA A 261 0.00 -31.26 13.01
N ILE A 262 -0.33 -31.48 11.75
CA ILE A 262 -1.30 -32.48 11.31
C ILE A 262 -0.69 -33.26 10.14
N ASP A 263 -0.64 -34.59 10.25
CA ASP A 263 -0.24 -35.47 9.16
C ASP A 263 -1.34 -35.51 8.09
N ILE A 264 -0.98 -35.11 6.87
CA ILE A 264 -1.84 -35.09 5.69
C ILE A 264 -1.32 -36.01 4.57
N SER A 265 -0.39 -36.93 4.87
CA SER A 265 0.09 -37.94 3.91
C SER A 265 -1.06 -38.75 3.29
N ALA A 266 -2.15 -38.92 4.05
CA ALA A 266 -3.45 -39.37 3.57
C ALA A 266 -4.55 -38.41 4.06
N ILE A 267 -4.85 -37.38 3.25
CA ILE A 267 -5.80 -36.29 3.59
C ILE A 267 -7.14 -36.80 4.14
N GLY A 268 -7.73 -37.86 3.55
CA GLY A 268 -9.00 -38.43 4.01
C GLY A 268 -8.98 -39.09 5.39
N SER A 269 -7.79 -39.28 5.97
CA SER A 269 -7.56 -39.82 7.31
C SER A 269 -6.51 -39.00 8.06
N ALA A 270 -6.51 -37.68 7.85
CA ALA A 270 -5.58 -36.77 8.50
C ALA A 270 -5.64 -36.90 10.04
N SER A 271 -4.51 -36.67 10.71
CA SER A 271 -4.42 -36.83 12.16
C SER A 271 -3.48 -35.82 12.79
N THR A 272 -3.87 -35.30 13.96
CA THR A 272 -3.05 -34.32 14.70
C THR A 272 -1.82 -35.02 15.29
N LEU A 273 -0.63 -34.56 14.92
CA LEU A 273 0.66 -35.05 15.42
C LEU A 273 1.01 -34.42 16.78
N GLY A 274 0.73 -33.13 16.93
CA GLY A 274 0.97 -32.41 18.18
C GLY A 274 0.49 -30.96 18.15
N THR A 275 0.66 -30.30 19.28
CA THR A 275 0.16 -28.95 19.55
C THR A 275 1.06 -28.31 20.59
N ASP A 276 1.30 -27.01 20.45
CA ASP A 276 2.09 -26.23 21.40
C ASP A 276 1.32 -25.81 22.67
N PHE A 277 0.00 -25.99 22.67
CA PHE A 277 -0.93 -25.71 23.79
C PHE A 277 -0.78 -24.28 24.35
N SER A 278 -0.69 -23.30 23.45
CA SER A 278 -0.48 -21.90 23.79
C SER A 278 -1.73 -21.05 23.45
N SER A 279 -1.60 -19.73 23.52
CA SER A 279 -2.65 -18.79 23.11
C SER A 279 -3.00 -18.96 21.64
N ALA A 280 -4.17 -18.45 21.25
CA ALA A 280 -4.61 -18.41 19.87
C ALA A 280 -3.51 -17.88 18.93
N ALA A 281 -3.34 -18.55 17.80
CA ALA A 281 -2.57 -18.09 16.66
C ALA A 281 -3.53 -17.71 15.53
N GLU A 282 -3.37 -16.53 14.94
CA GLU A 282 -4.24 -16.01 13.88
C GLU A 282 -3.76 -16.40 12.49
N ALA A 283 -2.43 -16.55 12.33
CA ALA A 283 -1.80 -16.96 11.07
C ALA A 283 -0.54 -17.79 11.34
N VAL A 284 -0.18 -18.62 10.37
CA VAL A 284 1.06 -19.40 10.37
C VAL A 284 1.70 -19.40 8.99
N GLU A 285 3.03 -19.41 8.97
CA GLU A 285 3.84 -19.73 7.79
C GLU A 285 4.94 -20.70 8.20
N ALA A 286 5.22 -21.72 7.39
CA ALA A 286 6.10 -22.82 7.68
C ALA A 286 7.26 -22.87 6.68
N GLU A 287 8.47 -23.08 7.20
CA GLU A 287 9.66 -23.39 6.39
C GLU A 287 10.37 -24.61 7.00
N GLY A 288 10.26 -25.75 6.32
CA GLY A 288 10.76 -27.01 6.84
C GLY A 288 10.12 -27.39 8.18
N THR A 289 10.91 -27.42 9.26
CA THR A 289 10.39 -27.74 10.60
C THR A 289 10.06 -26.50 11.42
N LEU A 290 10.37 -25.30 10.94
CA LEU A 290 10.07 -24.06 11.63
C LEU A 290 8.68 -23.56 11.23
N VAL A 291 7.94 -23.09 12.21
CA VAL A 291 6.63 -22.45 12.01
C VAL A 291 6.66 -21.08 12.66
N PHE A 292 6.41 -20.07 11.85
CA PHE A 292 6.30 -18.67 12.22
C PHE A 292 4.83 -18.36 12.46
N ALA A 293 4.50 -17.89 13.66
CA ALA A 293 3.12 -17.72 14.10
C ALA A 293 2.85 -16.27 14.51
N ALA A 294 1.78 -15.71 13.96
CA ALA A 294 1.20 -14.44 14.40
C ALA A 294 0.16 -14.73 15.51
N ARG A 295 0.31 -14.08 16.68
CA ARG A 295 -0.55 -14.32 17.85
C ARG A 295 -1.09 -13.04 18.45
N THR A 296 -2.41 -13.05 18.65
CA THR A 296 -3.13 -12.06 19.45
C THR A 296 -2.56 -12.01 20.88
N GLY A 297 -2.00 -10.86 21.26
CA GLY A 297 -1.46 -10.59 22.60
C GLY A 297 -0.05 -11.11 22.90
N ASN A 298 0.55 -11.91 22.02
CA ASN A 298 1.93 -12.41 22.16
C ASN A 298 2.86 -11.98 21.00
N GLY A 299 2.30 -11.44 19.93
CA GLY A 299 3.06 -10.97 18.77
C GLY A 299 3.55 -12.11 17.89
N PHE A 300 4.79 -12.00 17.42
CA PHE A 300 5.42 -12.96 16.52
C PHE A 300 6.20 -14.02 17.31
N GLN A 301 5.99 -15.30 16.99
CA GLN A 301 6.72 -16.41 17.59
C GLN A 301 7.28 -17.36 16.52
N VAL A 302 8.44 -17.95 16.83
CA VAL A 302 9.05 -19.01 16.02
C VAL A 302 8.99 -20.31 16.82
N LEU A 303 8.37 -21.32 16.23
CA LEU A 303 8.20 -22.65 16.79
C LEU A 303 9.02 -23.66 16.00
N ASP A 304 9.70 -24.55 16.70
CA ASP A 304 10.38 -25.71 16.13
C ASP A 304 9.52 -26.97 16.29
N PHE A 305 9.05 -27.49 15.15
CA PHE A 305 8.30 -28.74 15.02
C PHE A 305 9.17 -29.92 14.54
N SER A 306 10.50 -29.87 14.75
CA SER A 306 11.41 -31.00 14.47
C SER A 306 10.95 -32.30 15.13
N VAL A 307 10.28 -32.19 16.29
CA VAL A 307 9.50 -33.27 16.89
C VAL A 307 8.04 -32.81 16.95
N PRO A 308 7.20 -33.14 15.94
CA PRO A 308 5.86 -32.57 15.81
C PRO A 308 4.94 -32.79 17.03
N SER A 309 5.16 -33.89 17.78
CA SER A 309 4.40 -34.22 18.98
C SER A 309 4.78 -33.40 20.23
N SER A 310 5.88 -32.64 20.17
CA SER A 310 6.40 -31.84 21.29
C SER A 310 7.11 -30.58 20.75
N PRO A 311 6.38 -29.66 20.11
CA PRO A 311 6.96 -28.45 19.54
C PRO A 311 7.55 -27.54 20.62
N LEU A 312 8.58 -26.77 20.25
CA LEU A 312 9.26 -25.83 21.14
C LEU A 312 9.12 -24.41 20.60
N VAL A 313 8.77 -23.45 21.45
CA VAL A 313 8.94 -22.02 21.11
C VAL A 313 10.42 -21.69 21.25
N ILE A 314 11.08 -21.35 20.14
CA ILE A 314 12.53 -21.07 20.12
C ILE A 314 12.83 -19.58 20.02
N GLY A 315 11.92 -18.78 19.46
CA GLY A 315 12.07 -17.34 19.28
C GLY A 315 10.77 -16.60 19.54
N THR A 316 10.86 -15.36 20.02
CA THR A 316 9.71 -14.47 20.20
C THR A 316 10.12 -13.03 19.97
N TYR A 317 9.34 -12.34 19.15
CA TYR A 317 9.33 -10.89 19.08
C TYR A 317 7.98 -10.40 19.60
N GLY A 318 7.98 -9.86 20.82
CA GLY A 318 6.77 -9.40 21.49
C GLY A 318 6.20 -8.16 20.80
N SER A 319 4.96 -8.27 20.33
CA SER A 319 4.19 -7.18 19.74
C SER A 319 2.73 -7.28 20.20
N THR A 320 1.91 -6.27 19.90
CA THR A 320 0.59 -6.16 20.55
C THR A 320 -0.46 -7.09 19.95
N ASN A 321 -0.51 -7.21 18.63
CA ASN A 321 -1.61 -7.89 17.95
C ASN A 321 -1.21 -8.38 16.56
N ALA A 322 -0.29 -9.34 16.50
CA ALA A 322 0.10 -9.95 15.23
C ALA A 322 -1.07 -10.77 14.66
N THR A 323 -1.53 -10.39 13.47
CA THR A 323 -2.69 -10.93 12.76
C THR A 323 -2.29 -11.77 11.54
N ASP A 324 -1.13 -11.47 10.95
CA ASP A 324 -0.61 -12.19 9.78
C ASP A 324 0.92 -12.14 9.73
N VAL A 325 1.51 -13.13 9.05
CA VAL A 325 2.94 -13.23 8.83
C VAL A 325 3.23 -13.78 7.44
N LYS A 326 4.23 -13.20 6.75
CA LYS A 326 4.86 -13.76 5.55
C LYS A 326 6.37 -13.78 5.67
N ILE A 327 7.00 -14.82 5.12
CA ILE A 327 8.42 -15.06 5.17
C ILE A 327 9.01 -14.92 3.77
N ASP A 328 10.10 -14.17 3.66
CA ASP A 328 10.95 -14.14 2.46
C ASP A 328 12.40 -14.26 2.92
N GLN A 329 12.96 -15.46 2.79
CA GLN A 329 14.31 -15.80 3.23
C GLN A 329 14.50 -15.48 4.72
N ASN A 330 15.37 -14.53 5.05
CA ASN A 330 15.70 -14.16 6.43
C ASN A 330 14.81 -13.03 6.97
N LEU A 331 13.72 -12.70 6.29
CA LEU A 331 12.81 -11.64 6.69
C LEU A 331 11.44 -12.19 7.03
N ALA A 332 10.87 -11.73 8.14
CA ALA A 332 9.46 -11.89 8.45
C ALA A 332 8.75 -10.54 8.36
N TYR A 333 7.71 -10.47 7.53
CA TYR A 333 6.79 -9.36 7.44
C TYR A 333 5.58 -9.68 8.30
N VAL A 334 5.24 -8.80 9.25
CA VAL A 334 4.16 -9.03 10.21
C VAL A 334 3.16 -7.90 10.15
N ALA A 335 1.88 -8.24 10.00
CA ALA A 335 0.78 -7.32 10.25
C ALA A 335 0.49 -7.35 11.76
N ASP A 336 0.71 -6.24 12.45
CA ASP A 336 0.61 -6.15 13.92
C ASP A 336 -0.59 -5.29 14.38
N GLY A 337 -1.70 -5.34 13.65
CA GLY A 337 -2.87 -4.51 13.94
C GLY A 337 -2.52 -3.02 13.95
N SER A 338 -2.68 -2.37 15.11
CA SER A 338 -2.32 -0.96 15.31
C SER A 338 -0.81 -0.68 15.41
N GLY A 339 0.01 -1.72 15.56
CA GLY A 339 1.48 -1.64 15.40
C GLY A 339 1.90 -1.44 13.94
N GLY A 340 1.01 -1.73 12.98
CA GLY A 340 1.23 -1.58 11.55
C GLY A 340 2.03 -2.71 10.93
N LEU A 341 2.86 -2.37 9.93
CA LEU A 341 3.75 -3.32 9.26
C LEU A 341 5.07 -3.38 10.03
N LEU A 342 5.46 -4.57 10.48
CA LEU A 342 6.79 -4.83 11.04
C LEU A 342 7.61 -5.65 10.04
N VAL A 343 8.90 -5.33 9.94
CA VAL A 343 9.90 -6.11 9.19
C VAL A 343 10.94 -6.61 10.18
N LEU A 344 10.99 -7.91 10.38
CA LEU A 344 11.86 -8.57 11.35
C LEU A 344 12.98 -9.31 10.63
N ASP A 345 14.20 -9.24 11.16
CA ASP A 345 15.29 -10.16 10.84
C ASP A 345 15.07 -11.46 11.59
N ILE A 346 15.05 -12.56 10.86
CA ILE A 346 14.93 -13.93 11.36
C ILE A 346 16.11 -14.82 10.93
N SER A 347 17.25 -14.21 10.57
CA SER A 347 18.49 -14.93 10.25
C SER A 347 18.93 -15.88 11.37
N ASP A 348 18.67 -15.48 12.62
CA ASP A 348 18.64 -16.40 13.77
C ASP A 348 17.18 -16.56 14.25
N PRO A 349 16.53 -17.69 13.96
CA PRO A 349 15.13 -17.91 14.32
C PRO A 349 14.89 -17.95 15.83
N ALA A 350 15.94 -18.16 16.65
CA ALA A 350 15.82 -18.10 18.11
C ALA A 350 15.88 -16.67 18.66
N ALA A 351 16.30 -15.69 17.85
CA ALA A 351 16.49 -14.30 18.26
C ALA A 351 15.96 -13.30 17.22
N PRO A 352 14.64 -13.34 16.89
CA PRO A 352 14.07 -12.40 15.94
C PRO A 352 14.20 -10.95 16.42
N SER A 353 14.51 -10.03 15.51
CA SER A 353 14.73 -8.62 15.83
C SER A 353 14.12 -7.66 14.81
N LEU A 354 13.69 -6.47 15.25
CA LEU A 354 13.09 -5.48 14.36
C LEU A 354 14.16 -4.81 13.49
N LEU A 355 14.00 -4.88 12.16
CA LEU A 355 14.78 -4.10 11.21
C LEU A 355 14.13 -2.74 10.96
N GLY A 356 12.83 -2.74 10.70
CA GLY A 356 12.07 -1.55 10.34
C GLY A 356 10.58 -1.74 10.57
N SER A 357 9.85 -0.64 10.62
CA SER A 357 8.41 -0.66 10.73
C SER A 357 7.77 0.52 10.01
N TYR A 358 6.49 0.36 9.69
CA TYR A 358 5.65 1.43 9.19
C TYR A 358 4.34 1.45 9.98
N ALA A 359 4.08 2.57 10.67
CA ALA A 359 2.85 2.74 11.42
C ALA A 359 1.64 2.82 10.48
N ILE A 360 0.69 1.91 10.67
CA ILE A 360 -0.60 1.92 10.00
C ILE A 360 -1.63 2.27 11.07
N ALA A 361 -2.29 3.42 10.92
CA ALA A 361 -3.05 4.06 11.99
C ALA A 361 -4.26 3.27 12.51
N MET A 362 -4.68 2.22 11.81
CA MET A 362 -5.86 1.42 12.13
C MET A 362 -5.48 -0.05 12.30
N ASP A 363 -5.85 -0.93 11.36
CA ASP A 363 -5.76 -2.38 11.57
C ASP A 363 -5.08 -3.06 10.38
N ALA A 364 -3.75 -3.19 10.44
CA ALA A 364 -3.04 -4.10 9.55
C ALA A 364 -3.50 -5.53 9.84
N TYR A 365 -4.13 -6.18 8.87
CA TYR A 365 -4.86 -7.43 9.12
C TYR A 365 -4.33 -8.64 8.35
N LYS A 366 -4.17 -8.52 7.03
CA LYS A 366 -3.58 -9.54 6.16
C LYS A 366 -2.51 -8.92 5.27
N LEU A 367 -1.50 -9.69 4.91
CA LEU A 367 -0.44 -9.23 4.01
C LEU A 367 0.01 -10.33 3.06
N ASP A 368 0.53 -9.91 1.91
CA ASP A 368 1.17 -10.80 0.94
C ASP A 368 2.40 -10.11 0.33
N VAL A 369 3.36 -10.90 -0.13
CA VAL A 369 4.69 -10.43 -0.55
C VAL A 369 5.06 -10.94 -1.94
N ILE A 370 5.59 -10.05 -2.77
CA ILE A 370 6.27 -10.43 -4.00
C ILE A 370 7.51 -9.57 -4.25
N GLY A 371 8.68 -10.21 -4.26
CA GLY A 371 9.96 -9.52 -4.38
C GLY A 371 10.08 -8.45 -3.29
N THR A 372 10.31 -7.20 -3.67
CA THR A 372 10.44 -6.08 -2.71
C THR A 372 9.13 -5.36 -2.43
N THR A 373 7.97 -5.93 -2.78
CA THR A 373 6.66 -5.31 -2.55
C THR A 373 5.87 -6.09 -1.51
N VAL A 374 5.44 -5.40 -0.45
CA VAL A 374 4.48 -5.91 0.53
C VAL A 374 3.13 -5.26 0.26
N ALA A 375 2.10 -6.07 0.08
CA ALA A 375 0.71 -5.62 0.05
C ALA A 375 0.07 -5.88 1.41
N VAL A 376 -0.62 -4.89 1.98
CA VAL A 376 -1.29 -4.98 3.28
C VAL A 376 -2.75 -4.60 3.13
N ALA A 377 -3.63 -5.49 3.58
CA ALA A 377 -5.03 -5.22 3.86
C ALA A 377 -5.15 -4.45 5.18
N ASP A 378 -5.45 -3.15 5.10
CA ASP A 378 -5.81 -2.32 6.24
C ASP A 378 -7.34 -2.31 6.33
N MET A 379 -7.90 -3.09 7.27
CA MET A 379 -9.34 -3.35 7.38
C MET A 379 -10.20 -2.09 7.30
N SER A 380 -9.68 -0.92 7.71
CA SER A 380 -10.43 0.33 7.73
C SER A 380 -10.03 1.34 6.63
N ALA A 381 -8.84 1.21 6.03
CA ALA A 381 -8.32 2.17 5.04
C ALA A 381 -8.18 1.61 3.62
N GLY A 382 -8.44 0.34 3.39
CA GLY A 382 -8.30 -0.31 2.09
C GLY A 382 -6.98 -1.05 1.91
N LEU A 383 -6.42 -0.99 0.70
CA LEU A 383 -5.16 -1.62 0.35
C LEU A 383 -3.99 -0.65 0.53
N LYS A 384 -2.88 -1.12 1.09
CA LYS A 384 -1.60 -0.41 1.13
C LYS A 384 -0.51 -1.22 0.46
N LEU A 385 0.31 -0.58 -0.38
CA LEU A 385 1.50 -1.18 -0.98
C LEU A 385 2.75 -0.51 -0.43
N PHE A 386 3.75 -1.30 -0.06
CA PHE A 386 5.02 -0.85 0.47
C PHE A 386 6.17 -1.35 -0.39
N ASP A 387 7.19 -0.52 -0.58
CA ASP A 387 8.51 -0.94 -1.02
C ASP A 387 9.35 -1.28 0.22
N VAL A 388 9.87 -2.50 0.26
CA VAL A 388 10.74 -3.03 1.31
C VAL A 388 12.13 -3.37 0.79
N SER A 389 12.53 -2.80 -0.36
CA SER A 389 13.89 -2.92 -0.90
C SER A 389 14.98 -2.53 0.10
N ASN A 390 14.66 -1.58 0.99
CA ASN A 390 15.38 -1.35 2.24
C ASN A 390 14.53 -1.81 3.44
N PRO A 391 14.78 -3.00 4.02
CA PRO A 391 13.95 -3.55 5.09
C PRO A 391 14.01 -2.73 6.39
N THR A 392 15.03 -1.88 6.58
CA THR A 392 15.13 -1.01 7.76
C THR A 392 14.29 0.26 7.64
N SER A 393 13.75 0.55 6.45
CA SER A 393 12.96 1.74 6.17
C SER A 393 11.87 1.43 5.12
N PRO A 394 10.84 0.61 5.47
CA PRO A 394 9.71 0.35 4.59
C PRO A 394 9.07 1.66 4.13
N ALA A 395 8.87 1.82 2.82
CA ALA A 395 8.30 3.02 2.23
C ALA A 395 6.89 2.74 1.70
N LEU A 396 5.89 3.49 2.18
CA LEU A 396 4.54 3.43 1.61
C LEU A 396 4.59 3.95 0.17
N LEU A 397 4.29 3.06 -0.79
CA LEU A 397 4.15 3.43 -2.20
C LEU A 397 2.77 4.02 -2.44
N VAL A 398 1.72 3.33 -1.96
CA VAL A 398 0.34 3.67 -2.28
C VAL A 398 -0.61 3.30 -1.15
N THR A 399 -1.62 4.14 -0.93
CA THR A 399 -2.88 3.75 -0.29
C THR A 399 -4.00 3.80 -1.34
N TYR A 400 -4.70 2.69 -1.52
CA TYR A 400 -5.87 2.58 -2.37
C TYR A 400 -7.12 2.43 -1.48
N PRO A 401 -7.98 3.46 -1.39
CA PRO A 401 -9.15 3.41 -0.54
C PRO A 401 -10.16 2.41 -1.09
N MET A 402 -10.68 1.57 -0.20
CA MET A 402 -11.79 0.66 -0.49
C MET A 402 -13.05 1.12 0.22
N THR A 403 -14.20 0.76 -0.33
CA THR A 403 -15.51 1.17 0.20
C THR A 403 -16.00 0.29 1.34
N GLY A 404 -15.46 -0.92 1.49
CA GLY A 404 -15.75 -1.84 2.58
C GLY A 404 -14.50 -2.28 3.33
N PRO A 405 -14.68 -3.04 4.43
CA PRO A 405 -13.57 -3.61 5.15
C PRO A 405 -12.72 -4.54 4.29
N THR A 406 -11.42 -4.30 4.26
CA THR A 406 -10.47 -5.11 3.48
C THR A 406 -9.92 -6.24 4.33
N ASN A 407 -10.38 -7.46 4.07
CA ASN A 407 -10.08 -8.64 4.90
C ASN A 407 -8.87 -9.43 4.40
N GLY A 408 -8.62 -9.44 3.10
CA GLY A 408 -7.61 -10.30 2.49
C GLY A 408 -6.95 -9.65 1.31
N VAL A 409 -5.68 -9.98 1.11
CA VAL A 409 -4.89 -9.52 -0.02
C VAL A 409 -4.05 -10.69 -0.54
N THR A 410 -3.96 -10.80 -1.86
CA THR A 410 -3.04 -11.71 -2.56
C THR A 410 -2.35 -10.92 -3.66
N ILE A 411 -1.06 -11.11 -3.88
CA ILE A 411 -0.31 -10.36 -4.89
C ILE A 411 0.47 -11.31 -5.80
N ASP A 412 0.37 -11.09 -7.11
CA ASP A 412 1.19 -11.78 -8.10
C ASP A 412 2.07 -10.80 -8.89
N ALA A 413 2.67 -11.25 -10.00
CA ALA A 413 3.54 -10.40 -10.81
C ALA A 413 2.86 -9.18 -11.46
N ASN A 414 1.53 -9.18 -11.63
CA ASN A 414 0.78 -8.19 -12.40
C ASN A 414 -0.35 -7.53 -11.59
N TYR A 415 -0.97 -8.28 -10.69
CA TYR A 415 -2.20 -7.93 -10.01
C TYR A 415 -2.09 -8.03 -8.50
N VAL A 416 -2.86 -7.17 -7.84
CA VAL A 416 -3.23 -7.32 -6.43
C VAL A 416 -4.69 -7.71 -6.41
N TYR A 417 -4.98 -8.81 -5.77
CA TYR A 417 -6.31 -9.34 -5.55
C TYR A 417 -6.74 -9.00 -4.13
N VAL A 418 -7.92 -8.43 -3.99
CA VAL A 418 -8.38 -7.93 -2.69
C VAL A 418 -9.75 -8.50 -2.36
N SER A 419 -9.87 -9.04 -1.16
CA SER A 419 -11.11 -9.55 -0.58
C SER A 419 -11.69 -8.49 0.36
N ASP A 420 -12.85 -7.96 -0.02
CA ASP A 420 -13.62 -6.95 0.71
C ASP A 420 -14.90 -7.58 1.27
N ASP A 421 -15.15 -7.32 2.55
CA ASP A 421 -16.24 -7.90 3.34
C ASP A 421 -17.64 -7.67 2.74
N VAL A 422 -17.84 -6.57 2.03
CA VAL A 422 -19.17 -6.12 1.57
C VAL A 422 -19.30 -6.20 0.05
N ASN A 423 -18.20 -5.91 -0.65
CA ASN A 423 -18.21 -5.70 -2.09
C ASN A 423 -17.56 -6.86 -2.86
N GLY A 424 -16.99 -7.83 -2.14
CA GLY A 424 -16.48 -9.09 -2.69
C GLY A 424 -15.03 -9.02 -3.14
N PHE A 425 -14.76 -9.47 -4.35
CA PHE A 425 -13.41 -9.68 -4.86
C PHE A 425 -13.02 -8.60 -5.89
N PHE A 426 -11.86 -8.00 -5.73
CA PHE A 426 -11.33 -6.94 -6.60
C PHE A 426 -10.01 -7.35 -7.22
N ILE A 427 -9.78 -6.93 -8.46
CA ILE A 427 -8.53 -7.12 -9.20
C ILE A 427 -7.99 -5.73 -9.53
N LEU A 428 -6.85 -5.39 -8.94
CA LEU A 428 -6.14 -4.15 -9.19
C LEU A 428 -4.86 -4.45 -9.95
N ARG A 429 -4.62 -3.72 -11.03
CA ARG A 429 -3.35 -3.80 -11.74
C ARG A 429 -2.34 -2.86 -11.11
N TYR A 430 -1.25 -3.44 -10.59
CA TYR A 430 -0.16 -2.69 -9.95
C TYR A 430 1.17 -2.73 -10.75
N LYS A 431 1.24 -3.43 -11.88
CA LYS A 431 2.33 -3.29 -12.87
C LYS A 431 1.75 -3.16 -14.28
N LYS A 432 2.47 -2.52 -15.21
CA LYS A 432 1.93 -2.14 -16.53
C LYS A 432 1.71 -3.34 -17.45
#